data_AF-A0AAJ2LRF8-F1
#
_entry.id   AF-A0AAJ2LRF8-F1
#
_cell.length_a   1.000
_cell.length_b   1.000
_cell.length_c   1.000
_cell.angle_alpha   90.00
_cell.angle_beta   90.00
_cell.angle_gamma   90.00
#
_symmetry.space_group_name_H-M   'P 1'
#
loop_
_entity.id
_entity.type
_entity.pdbx_description
1 polymer ?
#
loop_
_entity_poly.entity_id
_entity_poly.type
_entity_poly.pdbx_seq_one_letter_code
_entity_poly.pdbx_strand_id
1 'polypeptide(L)'
;NQLLAPPNIATSSLDWTQVSNVGAALIFSPFIGFGVAAIVLLILKRVLKKRPELFVPPNGDAPPPFWIRVLLILTCTGVSFAHGSNDGQKGMGLIMLILIGVAPLAYSLNKTMDTAQVQSFVVASEKAASVLSPNTPEITDSAARATLTHYIQEREFAPEVIPAVAVLSRHVGQSVAGYDTLDKIPAKDVATLRNDIYLSSATLKRLDKDKVMPELTKADSQVVSDYRKSLDQATQYIPTWVKVAVALALGLGTMVGWKRIVVTVGERIG
;
A
#
# COMPACT_ATOMS: atom_id res chain seq x y z
N ASN A 1 24.41 -2.99 -2.18
CA ASN A 1 25.25 -3.77 -3.12
C ASN A 1 24.65 -3.73 -4.53
N GLN A 2 24.87 -2.63 -5.25
CA GLN A 2 24.58 -2.50 -6.69
C GLN A 2 25.59 -3.27 -7.57
N LEU A 3 26.68 -3.77 -6.98
CA LEU A 3 27.80 -4.37 -7.71
C LEU A 3 27.70 -5.89 -7.95
N LEU A 4 26.62 -6.55 -7.51
CA LEU A 4 26.48 -8.01 -7.58
C LEU A 4 25.17 -8.50 -8.22
N ALA A 5 24.38 -7.62 -8.85
CA ALA A 5 23.14 -8.02 -9.51
C ALA A 5 23.39 -8.36 -11.00
N PRO A 6 22.87 -9.49 -11.52
CA PRO A 6 23.03 -9.89 -12.93
C PRO A 6 22.39 -8.87 -13.89
N PRO A 7 22.88 -8.77 -15.15
CA PRO A 7 22.61 -7.65 -16.08
C PRO A 7 21.16 -7.49 -16.56
N ASN A 8 20.22 -8.32 -16.12
CA ASN A 8 18.81 -8.29 -16.56
C ASN A 8 17.81 -7.89 -15.46
N ILE A 9 18.26 -7.42 -14.30
CA ILE A 9 17.36 -6.85 -13.28
C ILE A 9 17.43 -5.34 -13.42
N ALA A 10 16.46 -4.77 -14.12
CA ALA A 10 16.21 -3.33 -14.12
C ALA A 10 15.95 -2.87 -12.67
N THR A 11 16.99 -2.36 -12.01
CA THR A 11 16.84 -1.69 -10.72
C THR A 11 16.19 -0.35 -11.01
N SER A 12 14.87 -0.28 -10.91
CA SER A 12 14.10 0.95 -11.03
C SER A 12 14.72 2.02 -10.14
N SER A 13 15.22 3.06 -10.80
CA SER A 13 15.63 4.33 -10.23
C SER A 13 14.55 4.88 -9.29
N LEU A 14 14.99 5.53 -8.21
CA LEU A 14 14.12 6.25 -7.29
C LEU A 14 13.11 7.10 -8.07
N ASP A 15 11.81 6.95 -7.79
CA ASP A 15 10.77 7.78 -8.38
C ASP A 15 10.89 9.20 -7.81
N TRP A 16 11.71 10.03 -8.46
CA TRP A 16 11.97 11.41 -8.04
C TRP A 16 10.71 12.27 -7.99
N THR A 17 9.70 11.96 -8.80
CA THR A 17 8.39 12.60 -8.71
C THR A 17 7.72 12.25 -7.40
N GLN A 18 7.73 10.97 -7.00
CA GLN A 18 7.19 10.54 -5.72
C GLN A 18 7.97 11.11 -4.54
N VAL A 19 9.30 11.13 -4.60
CA VAL A 19 10.16 11.74 -3.56
C VAL A 19 9.83 13.23 -3.39
N SER A 20 9.70 13.96 -4.50
CA SER A 20 9.29 15.38 -4.48
C SER A 20 7.90 15.57 -3.87
N ASN A 21 6.93 14.73 -4.25
CA ASN A 21 5.57 14.77 -3.69
C ASN A 21 5.56 14.53 -2.17
N VAL A 22 6.33 13.55 -1.68
CA VAL A 22 6.46 13.28 -0.25
C VAL A 22 7.16 14.43 0.46
N GLY A 23 8.21 15.00 -0.13
CA GLY A 23 8.91 16.17 0.40
C GLY A 23 8.00 17.41 0.51
N ALA A 24 7.21 17.68 -0.53
CA ALA A 24 6.23 18.76 -0.52
C ALA A 24 5.17 18.53 0.57
N ALA A 25 4.64 17.31 0.69
CA ALA A 25 3.67 16.97 1.75
C ALA A 25 4.25 17.19 3.15
N LEU A 26 5.54 16.88 3.37
CA LEU A 26 6.25 17.13 4.64
C LEU A 26 6.35 18.62 4.98
N ILE A 27 6.56 19.48 3.97
CA ILE A 27 6.67 20.93 4.16
C ILE A 27 5.31 21.59 4.34
N PHE A 28 4.30 21.20 3.55
CA PHE A 28 2.99 21.86 3.56
C PHE A 28 2.04 21.32 4.65
N SER A 29 2.22 20.08 5.11
CA SER A 29 1.34 19.49 6.13
C SER A 29 1.28 20.26 7.45
N PRO A 30 2.36 20.85 8.00
CA PRO A 30 2.26 21.68 9.20
C PRO A 30 1.42 22.93 8.98
N PHE A 31 1.58 23.64 7.86
CA PHE A 31 0.80 24.85 7.55
C PHE A 31 -0.68 24.54 7.43
N ILE A 32 -1.03 23.47 6.72
CA ILE A 32 -2.41 23.01 6.60
C ILE A 32 -2.94 22.62 7.99
N GLY A 33 -2.15 21.89 8.79
CA GLY A 33 -2.50 21.51 10.16
C GLY A 33 -2.79 22.72 11.06
N PHE A 34 -1.93 23.74 11.06
CA PHE A 34 -2.14 24.98 11.80
C PHE A 34 -3.38 25.73 11.31
N GLY A 35 -3.61 25.80 10.00
CA GLY A 35 -4.80 26.43 9.41
C GLY A 35 -6.10 25.75 9.86
N VAL A 36 -6.16 24.42 9.77
CA VAL A 36 -7.30 23.63 10.23
C VAL A 36 -7.50 23.79 11.74
N ALA A 37 -6.43 23.73 12.54
CA ALA A 37 -6.49 23.92 13.99
C ALA A 37 -7.03 25.31 14.35
N ALA A 38 -6.61 26.37 13.65
CA ALA A 38 -7.11 27.73 13.86
C ALA A 38 -8.60 27.83 13.53
N ILE A 39 -9.06 27.24 12.42
CA ILE A 39 -10.49 27.22 12.04
C ILE A 39 -11.31 26.48 13.11
N VAL A 40 -10.85 25.29 13.54
CA VAL A 40 -11.53 24.51 14.59
C VAL A 40 -11.60 25.30 15.89
N LEU A 41 -10.52 25.98 16.29
CA LEU A 41 -10.49 26.83 17.48
C LEU A 41 -11.48 27.99 17.39
N LEU A 42 -11.57 28.67 16.24
CA LEU A 42 -12.51 29.78 16.02
C LEU A 42 -13.97 29.31 16.07
N ILE A 43 -14.27 28.14 15.47
CA ILE A 43 -15.59 27.52 15.55
C ILE A 43 -15.92 27.17 17.01
N LEU A 44 -15.00 26.52 17.71
CA LEU A 44 -15.18 26.13 19.11
C LEU A 44 -15.42 27.35 20.00
N LYS A 45 -14.67 28.45 19.80
CA LYS A 45 -14.86 29.72 20.50
C LYS A 45 -16.22 30.36 20.22
N ARG A 46 -16.75 30.23 19.00
CA ARG A 46 -18.10 30.70 18.64
C ARG A 46 -19.20 29.85 19.31
N VAL A 47 -19.08 28.53 19.24
CA VAL A 47 -20.11 27.59 19.75
C VAL A 47 -20.12 27.57 21.28
N LEU A 48 -18.95 27.58 21.91
CA LEU A 48 -18.79 27.50 23.38
C LEU A 48 -18.70 28.88 24.05
N LYS A 49 -19.07 29.97 23.36
CA LYS A 49 -19.02 31.35 23.86
C LYS A 49 -19.75 31.55 25.21
N LYS A 50 -20.76 30.71 25.51
CA LYS A 50 -21.53 30.74 26.76
C LYS A 50 -20.87 30.02 27.94
N ARG A 51 -19.69 29.40 27.75
CA ARG A 51 -18.93 28.67 28.79
C ARG A 51 -17.50 29.22 28.89
N PRO A 52 -17.31 30.43 29.47
CA PRO A 52 -15.99 31.05 29.61
C PRO A 52 -15.01 30.22 30.46
N GLU A 53 -15.55 29.36 31.32
CA GLU A 53 -14.83 28.39 32.18
C GLU A 53 -13.87 27.47 31.41
N LEU A 54 -14.07 27.27 30.10
CA LEU A 54 -13.26 26.41 29.24
C LEU A 54 -12.04 27.10 28.63
N PHE A 55 -12.03 28.43 28.64
CA PHE A 55 -10.99 29.25 28.01
C PHE A 55 -10.17 30.02 29.05
N VAL A 56 -10.48 29.84 30.34
CA VAL A 56 -9.76 30.39 31.48
C VAL A 56 -9.04 29.22 32.15
N PRO A 57 -7.76 29.35 32.54
CA PRO A 57 -7.06 28.30 33.27
C PRO A 57 -7.82 27.93 34.55
N PRO A 58 -7.92 26.63 34.90
CA PRO A 58 -8.57 26.19 36.12
C PRO A 58 -7.85 26.76 37.35
N ASN A 59 -8.61 27.15 38.38
CA ASN A 59 -8.06 27.61 39.66
C ASN A 59 -7.69 26.38 40.51
N GLY A 60 -6.39 26.10 40.66
CA GLY A 60 -5.88 24.97 41.46
C GLY A 60 -6.10 23.59 40.80
N ASP A 61 -6.11 22.52 41.60
CA ASP A 61 -6.17 21.12 41.13
C ASP A 61 -7.60 20.59 40.83
N ALA A 62 -8.55 21.49 40.56
CA ALA A 62 -9.94 21.09 40.29
C ALA A 62 -10.01 20.26 39.00
N PRO A 63 -10.48 19.01 39.03
CA PRO A 63 -10.38 18.14 37.88
C PRO A 63 -11.47 18.49 36.85
N PRO A 64 -11.19 18.43 35.54
CA PRO A 64 -12.09 18.97 34.52
C PRO A 64 -13.46 18.28 34.53
N PRO A 65 -14.55 18.99 34.16
CA PRO A 65 -15.88 18.41 33.96
C PRO A 65 -15.86 17.11 33.15
N PHE A 66 -16.74 16.16 33.49
CA PHE A 66 -16.77 14.81 32.92
C PHE A 66 -16.76 14.79 31.38
N TRP A 67 -17.57 15.65 30.73
CA TRP A 67 -17.65 15.70 29.27
C TRP A 67 -16.34 16.17 28.60
N ILE A 68 -15.57 17.03 29.27
CA ILE A 68 -14.23 17.46 28.79
C ILE A 68 -13.24 16.32 28.96
N ARG A 69 -13.32 15.55 30.06
CA ARG A 69 -12.49 14.35 30.22
C ARG A 69 -12.73 13.35 29.11
N VAL A 70 -14.00 13.08 28.80
CA VAL A 70 -14.36 12.20 27.67
C VAL A 70 -13.82 12.76 26.35
N LEU A 71 -13.98 14.07 26.11
CA LEU A 71 -13.44 14.72 24.92
C LEU A 71 -11.91 14.57 24.83
N LEU A 72 -11.18 14.84 25.92
CA LEU A 72 -9.72 14.71 25.98
C LEU A 72 -9.26 13.27 25.78
N ILE A 73 -9.93 12.30 26.40
CA ILE A 73 -9.63 10.87 26.20
C ILE A 73 -9.84 10.51 24.73
N LEU A 74 -10.95 10.93 24.11
CA LEU A 74 -11.23 10.65 22.71
C LEU A 74 -10.23 11.33 21.77
N THR A 75 -9.88 12.59 22.00
CA THR A 75 -8.92 13.30 21.14
C THR A 75 -7.51 12.75 21.30
N CYS A 76 -7.04 12.50 22.52
CA CYS A 76 -5.75 11.85 22.76
C CYS A 76 -5.70 10.45 22.15
N THR A 77 -6.74 9.64 22.34
CA THR A 77 -6.83 8.30 21.72
C THR A 77 -6.83 8.39 20.20
N GLY A 78 -7.58 9.33 19.63
CA GLY A 78 -7.63 9.55 18.18
C GLY A 78 -6.27 9.94 17.60
N VAL A 79 -5.55 10.87 18.25
CA VAL A 79 -4.19 11.25 17.84
C VAL A 79 -3.22 10.07 17.96
N SER A 80 -3.26 9.34 19.08
CA SER A 80 -2.41 8.15 19.28
C SER A 80 -2.70 7.05 18.26
N PHE A 81 -3.96 6.82 17.89
CA PHE A 81 -4.34 5.85 16.87
C PHE A 81 -3.89 6.30 15.47
N ALA A 82 -4.08 7.56 15.11
CA ALA A 82 -3.66 8.10 13.82
C ALA A 82 -2.13 8.05 13.66
N HIS A 83 -1.37 8.43 14.69
CA HIS A 83 0.09 8.31 14.66
C HIS A 83 0.55 6.85 14.68
N GLY A 84 -0.01 6.02 15.56
CA GLY A 84 0.35 4.61 15.67
C GLY A 84 0.08 3.82 14.39
N SER A 85 -1.02 4.11 13.68
CA SER A 85 -1.32 3.48 12.39
C SER A 85 -0.35 3.91 11.29
N ASN A 86 0.02 5.18 11.21
CA ASN A 86 1.01 5.69 10.24
C ASN A 86 2.40 5.09 10.50
N ASP A 87 2.85 5.10 11.74
CA ASP A 87 4.16 4.54 12.11
C ASP A 87 4.16 3.01 11.98
N GLY A 88 3.03 2.35 12.24
CA GLY A 88 2.81 0.94 11.94
C GLY A 88 3.00 0.63 10.46
N GLN A 89 2.44 1.44 9.56
CA GLN A 89 2.64 1.28 8.12
C GLN A 89 4.10 1.43 7.70
N LYS A 90 4.82 2.43 8.23
CA LYS A 90 6.26 2.60 7.96
C LYS A 90 7.08 1.42 8.47
N GLY A 91 6.80 0.94 9.68
CA GLY A 91 7.46 -0.21 10.28
C GLY A 91 7.23 -1.49 9.48
N MET A 92 5.97 -1.76 9.11
CA MET A 92 5.61 -2.91 8.27
C MET A 92 6.30 -2.84 6.90
N GLY A 93 6.33 -1.66 6.26
CA GLY A 93 7.00 -1.47 4.97
C GLY A 93 8.51 -1.73 5.03
N LEU A 94 9.19 -1.21 6.06
CA LEU A 94 10.62 -1.43 6.27
C LEU A 94 10.92 -2.92 6.49
N ILE A 95 10.16 -3.61 7.35
CA ILE A 95 10.33 -5.06 7.57
C ILE A 95 10.12 -5.83 6.27
N MET A 96 9.09 -5.49 5.48
CA MET A 96 8.85 -6.15 4.19
C MET A 96 10.01 -5.96 3.21
N LEU A 97 10.62 -4.77 3.16
CA LEU A 97 11.81 -4.55 2.33
C LEU A 97 12.99 -5.43 2.78
N ILE A 98 13.19 -5.59 4.10
CA ILE A 98 14.21 -6.50 4.64
C ILE A 98 13.89 -7.95 4.26
N LEU A 99 12.64 -8.40 4.43
CA LEU A 99 12.23 -9.78 4.13
C LEU A 99 12.40 -10.11 2.64
N ILE A 100 12.02 -9.19 1.75
CA ILE A 100 12.23 -9.34 0.31
C ILE A 100 13.73 -9.33 -0.02
N GLY A 101 14.54 -8.53 0.68
CA GLY A 101 15.99 -8.47 0.48
C GLY A 101 16.73 -9.72 0.95
N VAL A 102 16.33 -10.32 2.07
CA VAL A 102 17.00 -11.48 2.68
C VAL A 102 16.48 -12.81 2.13
N ALA A 103 15.16 -12.92 1.90
CA ALA A 103 14.51 -14.15 1.47
C ALA A 103 13.50 -13.90 0.33
N PRO A 104 13.97 -13.47 -0.85
CA PRO A 104 13.09 -13.03 -1.95
C PRO A 104 12.11 -14.11 -2.41
N LEU A 105 12.52 -15.38 -2.44
CA LEU A 105 11.65 -16.51 -2.84
C LEU A 105 10.64 -16.92 -1.76
N ALA A 106 10.91 -16.61 -0.49
CA ALA A 106 9.97 -16.92 0.59
C ALA A 106 8.83 -15.90 0.63
N TYR A 107 9.13 -14.64 0.32
CA TYR A 107 8.20 -13.50 0.33
C TYR A 107 7.86 -13.00 -1.09
N SER A 108 8.07 -13.85 -2.09
CA SER A 108 7.81 -13.56 -3.51
C SER A 108 6.30 -13.53 -3.81
N LEU A 109 5.57 -14.45 -3.21
CA LEU A 109 4.14 -14.65 -3.41
C LEU A 109 3.45 -14.76 -2.05
N ASN A 110 2.17 -14.40 -2.03
CA ASN A 110 1.32 -14.49 -0.86
C ASN A 110 0.92 -15.95 -0.61
N LYS A 111 1.79 -16.68 0.09
CA LYS A 111 1.57 -18.08 0.45
C LYS A 111 0.44 -18.31 1.46
N THR A 112 -0.19 -17.25 1.96
CA THR A 112 -1.35 -17.37 2.87
C THR A 112 -2.69 -17.27 2.13
N MET A 113 -2.69 -17.22 0.80
CA MET A 113 -3.93 -17.26 0.02
C MET A 113 -4.58 -18.64 0.11
N ASP A 114 -5.86 -18.67 0.47
CA ASP A 114 -6.64 -19.91 0.52
C ASP A 114 -7.13 -20.34 -0.87
N THR A 115 -7.71 -21.53 -0.95
CA THR A 115 -8.20 -22.10 -2.22
C THR A 115 -9.30 -21.26 -2.87
N ALA A 116 -10.17 -20.62 -2.09
CA ALA A 116 -11.22 -19.77 -2.64
C ALA A 116 -10.66 -18.50 -3.27
N GLN A 117 -9.63 -17.91 -2.64
CA GLN A 117 -8.90 -16.76 -3.16
C GLN A 117 -8.13 -17.11 -4.43
N VAL A 118 -7.49 -18.29 -4.46
CA VAL A 118 -6.81 -18.80 -5.65
C VAL A 118 -7.79 -19.00 -6.81
N GLN A 119 -8.94 -19.63 -6.58
CA GLN A 119 -9.97 -19.79 -7.62
C GLN A 119 -10.50 -18.45 -8.12
N SER A 120 -10.77 -17.50 -7.20
CA SER A 120 -11.19 -16.15 -7.55
C SER A 120 -10.15 -15.42 -8.40
N PHE A 121 -8.86 -15.61 -8.08
CA PHE A 121 -7.74 -15.07 -8.84
C PHE A 121 -7.70 -15.65 -10.27
N VAL A 122 -7.88 -16.97 -10.43
CA VAL A 122 -7.93 -17.63 -11.74
C VAL A 122 -9.07 -17.08 -12.59
N VAL A 123 -10.27 -16.97 -12.02
CA VAL A 123 -11.46 -16.42 -12.71
C VAL A 123 -11.25 -14.96 -13.09
N ALA A 124 -10.70 -14.14 -12.18
CA ALA A 124 -10.39 -12.74 -12.46
C ALA A 124 -9.36 -12.59 -13.58
N SER A 125 -8.36 -13.48 -13.62
CA SER A 125 -7.30 -13.50 -14.65
C SER A 125 -7.88 -13.75 -16.04
N GLU A 126 -8.72 -14.78 -16.18
CA GLU A 126 -9.35 -15.11 -17.47
C GLU A 126 -10.33 -14.01 -17.91
N LYS A 127 -11.14 -13.50 -16.97
CA LYS A 127 -12.11 -12.43 -17.27
C LYS A 127 -11.39 -11.16 -17.72
N ALA A 128 -10.33 -10.75 -17.03
CA ALA A 128 -9.53 -9.59 -17.42
C ALA A 128 -8.86 -9.80 -18.78
N ALA A 129 -8.31 -10.99 -19.05
CA ALA A 129 -7.73 -11.31 -20.36
C ALA A 129 -8.76 -11.16 -21.49
N SER A 130 -9.98 -11.67 -21.29
CA SER A 130 -11.08 -11.54 -22.27
C SER A 130 -11.56 -10.11 -22.50
N VAL A 131 -11.56 -9.29 -21.45
CA VAL A 131 -11.94 -7.86 -21.52
C VAL A 131 -10.87 -7.05 -22.26
N LEU A 132 -9.59 -7.33 -21.98
CA LEU A 132 -8.46 -6.62 -22.59
C LEU A 132 -8.28 -7.02 -24.05
N SER A 133 -8.48 -8.30 -24.37
CA SER A 133 -8.40 -8.81 -25.73
C SER A 133 -9.46 -9.90 -25.94
N PRO A 134 -10.59 -9.58 -26.61
CA PRO A 134 -11.65 -10.55 -26.89
C PRO A 134 -11.19 -11.72 -27.76
N ASN A 135 -10.26 -11.46 -28.69
CA ASN A 135 -9.62 -12.47 -29.50
C ASN A 135 -8.35 -12.95 -28.80
N THR A 136 -8.09 -14.26 -28.82
CA THR A 136 -6.83 -14.79 -28.27
C THR A 136 -5.70 -14.43 -29.23
N PRO A 137 -4.75 -13.55 -28.84
CA PRO A 137 -3.66 -13.17 -29.72
C PRO A 137 -2.70 -14.35 -29.93
N GLU A 138 -2.20 -14.55 -31.14
CA GLU A 138 -1.13 -15.52 -31.43
C GLU A 138 0.25 -14.96 -31.00
N ILE A 139 0.38 -14.56 -29.74
CA ILE A 139 1.62 -14.04 -29.16
C ILE A 139 2.13 -15.05 -28.14
N THR A 140 3.41 -15.42 -28.23
CA THR A 140 4.04 -16.30 -27.24
C THR A 140 4.22 -15.59 -25.90
N ASP A 141 4.21 -16.32 -24.79
CA ASP A 141 4.44 -15.74 -23.45
C ASP A 141 5.76 -14.95 -23.38
N SER A 142 6.80 -15.43 -24.06
CA SER A 142 8.10 -14.74 -24.13
C SER A 142 8.02 -13.42 -24.90
N ALA A 143 7.29 -13.38 -26.02
CA ALA A 143 7.09 -12.15 -26.78
C ALA A 143 6.25 -11.15 -25.98
N ALA A 144 5.18 -11.63 -25.32
CA ALA A 144 4.36 -10.80 -24.43
C ALA A 144 5.21 -10.16 -23.32
N ARG A 145 6.03 -10.95 -22.60
CA ARG A 145 6.96 -10.43 -21.58
C ARG A 145 7.90 -9.36 -22.14
N ALA A 146 8.46 -9.56 -23.34
CA ALA A 146 9.35 -8.60 -23.97
C ALA A 146 8.63 -7.28 -24.29
N THR A 147 7.46 -7.34 -24.91
CA THR A 147 6.62 -6.16 -25.22
C THR A 147 6.27 -5.38 -23.96
N LEU A 148 5.83 -6.06 -22.90
CA LEU A 148 5.48 -5.40 -21.64
C LEU A 148 6.70 -4.79 -20.95
N THR A 149 7.84 -5.48 -20.98
CA THR A 149 9.09 -4.97 -20.41
C THR A 149 9.52 -3.69 -21.12
N HIS A 150 9.49 -3.67 -22.46
CA HIS A 150 9.79 -2.49 -23.26
C HIS A 150 8.86 -1.33 -22.92
N TYR A 151 7.54 -1.57 -22.84
CA TYR A 151 6.58 -0.54 -22.46
C TYR A 151 6.84 0.07 -21.07
N ILE A 152 7.19 -0.77 -20.08
CA ILE A 152 7.49 -0.30 -18.72
C ILE A 152 8.80 0.49 -18.66
N GLN A 153 9.81 0.10 -19.44
CA GLN A 153 11.13 0.73 -19.47
C GLN A 153 11.12 2.04 -20.26
N GLU A 154 10.69 1.98 -21.53
CA GLU A 154 10.77 3.10 -22.48
C GLU A 154 9.57 4.04 -22.42
N ARG A 155 8.46 3.60 -21.81
CA ARG A 155 7.19 4.35 -21.74
C ARG A 155 6.56 4.64 -23.09
N GLU A 156 6.95 3.91 -24.13
CA GLU A 156 6.38 4.01 -25.46
C GLU A 156 5.27 2.97 -25.65
N PHE A 157 4.05 3.45 -25.86
CA PHE A 157 2.90 2.59 -26.11
C PHE A 157 2.96 2.01 -27.53
N ALA A 158 2.84 0.68 -27.62
CA ALA A 158 2.69 -0.04 -28.88
C ALA A 158 1.31 -0.76 -28.91
N PRO A 159 0.69 -0.93 -30.09
CA PRO A 159 -0.61 -1.61 -30.21
C PRO A 159 -0.63 -3.03 -29.60
N GLU A 160 0.53 -3.68 -29.54
CA GLU A 160 0.70 -5.04 -29.00
C GLU A 160 0.68 -5.08 -27.47
N VAL A 161 0.79 -3.94 -26.76
CA VAL A 161 0.86 -3.91 -25.29
C VAL A 161 -0.41 -4.48 -24.65
N ILE A 162 -1.59 -4.12 -25.16
CA ILE A 162 -2.87 -4.59 -24.63
C ILE A 162 -3.07 -6.11 -24.88
N PRO A 163 -2.88 -6.62 -26.12
CA PRO A 163 -2.83 -8.06 -26.37
C PRO A 163 -1.80 -8.81 -25.51
N ALA A 164 -0.60 -8.25 -25.33
CA ALA A 164 0.47 -8.86 -24.54
C ALA A 164 0.08 -8.99 -23.06
N VAL A 165 -0.53 -7.97 -22.45
CA VAL A 165 -1.00 -8.08 -21.06
C VAL A 165 -2.20 -9.02 -20.93
N ALA A 166 -3.05 -9.15 -21.96
CA ALA A 166 -4.11 -10.15 -21.97
C ALA A 166 -3.56 -11.59 -21.99
N VAL A 167 -2.57 -11.86 -22.84
CA VAL A 167 -1.86 -13.15 -22.90
C VAL A 167 -1.21 -13.47 -21.56
N LEU A 168 -0.44 -12.53 -21.00
CA LEU A 168 0.24 -12.75 -19.72
C LEU A 168 -0.74 -12.92 -18.57
N SER A 169 -1.89 -12.25 -18.61
CA SER A 169 -2.95 -12.42 -17.60
C SER A 169 -3.52 -13.82 -17.62
N ARG A 170 -3.81 -14.36 -18.81
CA ARG A 170 -4.26 -15.74 -18.97
C ARG A 170 -3.19 -16.73 -18.52
N HIS A 171 -1.93 -16.52 -18.91
CA HIS A 171 -0.80 -17.36 -18.49
C HIS A 171 -0.64 -17.42 -16.97
N VAL A 172 -0.74 -16.26 -16.29
CA VAL A 172 -0.69 -16.16 -14.82
C VAL A 172 -1.84 -16.93 -14.18
N GLY A 173 -3.07 -16.78 -14.69
CA GLY A 173 -4.22 -17.53 -14.22
C GLY A 173 -4.03 -19.05 -14.38
N GLN A 174 -3.58 -19.51 -15.54
CA GLN A 174 -3.33 -20.93 -15.82
C GLN A 174 -2.20 -21.51 -14.97
N SER A 175 -1.12 -20.75 -14.76
CA SER A 175 0.02 -21.15 -13.93
C SER A 175 -0.37 -21.37 -12.47
N VAL A 176 -1.37 -20.64 -12.00
CA VAL A 176 -1.90 -20.75 -10.64
C VAL A 176 -3.02 -21.80 -10.54
N ALA A 177 -3.81 -21.99 -11.59
CA ALA A 177 -4.96 -22.90 -11.60
C ALA A 177 -4.62 -24.37 -11.31
N GLY A 178 -3.38 -24.80 -11.58
CA GLY A 178 -2.90 -26.14 -11.29
C GLY A 178 -2.62 -26.43 -9.79
N TYR A 179 -2.75 -25.43 -8.92
CA TYR A 179 -2.40 -25.54 -7.51
C TYR A 179 -3.58 -25.09 -6.62
N ASP A 180 -3.83 -25.81 -5.52
CA ASP A 180 -4.88 -25.42 -4.56
C ASP A 180 -4.55 -24.12 -3.81
N THR A 181 -3.25 -23.87 -3.58
CA THR A 181 -2.70 -22.79 -2.76
C THR A 181 -1.33 -22.37 -3.31
N LEU A 182 -0.96 -21.09 -3.14
CA LEU A 182 0.27 -20.54 -3.73
C LEU A 182 1.57 -21.07 -3.08
N ASP A 183 1.49 -21.68 -1.90
CA ASP A 183 2.63 -22.32 -1.24
C ASP A 183 3.06 -23.65 -1.90
N LYS A 184 2.17 -24.29 -2.67
CA LYS A 184 2.44 -25.53 -3.40
C LYS A 184 3.21 -25.33 -4.71
N ILE A 185 3.37 -24.07 -5.15
CA ILE A 185 4.08 -23.75 -6.39
C ILE A 185 5.59 -24.05 -6.22
N PRO A 186 6.21 -24.85 -7.11
CA PRO A 186 7.62 -25.17 -7.02
C PRO A 186 8.51 -23.92 -7.04
N ALA A 187 9.57 -23.92 -6.24
CA ALA A 187 10.48 -22.77 -6.11
C ALA A 187 11.08 -22.30 -7.45
N LYS A 188 11.25 -23.23 -8.41
CA LYS A 188 11.72 -22.93 -9.78
C LYS A 188 10.75 -22.05 -10.59
N ASP A 189 9.44 -22.16 -10.32
CA ASP A 189 8.39 -21.49 -11.09
C ASP A 189 7.94 -20.19 -10.41
N VAL A 190 8.13 -20.09 -9.09
CA VAL A 190 7.77 -18.93 -8.27
C VAL A 190 8.40 -17.62 -8.77
N ALA A 191 9.66 -17.65 -9.21
CA ALA A 191 10.36 -16.46 -9.69
C ALA A 191 9.74 -15.92 -11.00
N THR A 192 9.49 -16.81 -11.95
CA THR A 192 8.85 -16.48 -13.24
C THR A 192 7.43 -15.98 -13.01
N LEU A 193 6.65 -16.69 -12.20
CA LEU A 193 5.27 -16.31 -11.89
C LEU A 193 5.19 -14.93 -11.20
N ARG A 194 6.08 -14.65 -10.24
CA ARG A 194 6.14 -13.31 -9.61
C ARG A 194 6.45 -12.23 -10.63
N ASN A 195 7.39 -12.47 -11.53
CA ASN A 195 7.74 -11.50 -12.57
C ASN A 195 6.55 -11.24 -13.50
N ASP A 196 5.81 -12.28 -13.88
CA ASP A 196 4.63 -12.16 -14.74
C ASP A 196 3.49 -11.41 -14.06
N ILE A 197 3.22 -11.71 -12.78
CA ILE A 197 2.26 -10.95 -11.96
C ILE A 197 2.67 -9.47 -11.86
N TYR A 198 3.95 -9.21 -11.62
CA TYR A 198 4.48 -7.85 -11.52
C TYR A 198 4.34 -7.11 -12.86
N LEU A 199 4.77 -7.71 -13.97
CA LEU A 199 4.68 -7.11 -15.30
C LEU A 199 3.24 -6.78 -15.67
N SER A 200 2.29 -7.71 -15.44
CA SER A 200 0.87 -7.47 -15.66
C SER A 200 0.33 -6.33 -14.79
N SER A 201 0.58 -6.33 -13.46
CA SER A 201 0.08 -5.25 -12.58
C SER A 201 0.69 -3.90 -12.92
N ALA A 202 2.01 -3.84 -13.14
CA ALA A 202 2.72 -2.63 -13.52
C ALA A 202 2.21 -2.07 -14.85
N THR A 203 1.98 -2.94 -15.84
CA THR A 203 1.45 -2.56 -17.16
C THR A 203 0.05 -2.00 -17.02
N LEU A 204 -0.87 -2.70 -16.35
CA LEU A 204 -2.25 -2.21 -16.16
C LEU A 204 -2.29 -0.88 -15.41
N LYS A 205 -1.45 -0.72 -14.38
CA LYS A 205 -1.28 0.56 -13.67
C LYS A 205 -0.76 1.66 -14.59
N ARG A 206 0.16 1.33 -15.48
CA ARG A 206 0.80 2.27 -16.40
C ARG A 206 -0.16 2.71 -17.51
N LEU A 207 -0.88 1.78 -18.12
CA LEU A 207 -1.91 2.06 -19.13
C LEU A 207 -2.98 3.03 -18.61
N ASP A 208 -3.43 2.83 -17.36
CA ASP A 208 -4.36 3.72 -16.66
C ASP A 208 -3.76 5.11 -16.42
N LYS A 209 -2.51 5.17 -15.92
CA LYS A 209 -1.80 6.44 -15.67
C LYS A 209 -1.54 7.24 -16.95
N ASP A 210 -1.17 6.56 -18.03
CA ASP A 210 -0.85 7.17 -19.32
C ASP A 210 -2.12 7.44 -20.16
N LYS A 211 -3.32 7.02 -19.68
CA LYS A 211 -4.61 7.17 -20.36
C LYS A 211 -4.66 6.56 -21.77
N VAL A 212 -3.92 5.46 -21.95
CA VAL A 212 -3.85 4.70 -23.23
C VAL A 212 -4.63 3.38 -23.15
N MET A 213 -5.35 3.15 -22.04
CA MET A 213 -6.30 2.05 -21.92
C MET A 213 -7.44 2.23 -22.95
N PRO A 214 -7.90 1.17 -23.63
CA PRO A 214 -9.01 1.28 -24.57
C PRO A 214 -10.29 1.75 -23.84
N GLU A 215 -11.23 2.29 -24.61
CA GLU A 215 -12.54 2.68 -24.07
C GLU A 215 -13.32 1.43 -23.62
N LEU A 216 -13.17 1.10 -22.33
CA LEU A 216 -13.88 0.02 -21.68
C LEU A 216 -15.22 0.52 -21.12
N THR A 217 -16.20 -0.36 -21.06
CA THR A 217 -17.42 -0.08 -20.30
C THR A 217 -17.09 0.08 -18.80
N LYS A 218 -17.98 0.73 -18.03
CA LYS A 218 -17.77 0.85 -16.57
C LYS A 218 -17.62 -0.52 -15.89
N ALA A 219 -18.34 -1.54 -16.37
CA ALA A 219 -18.25 -2.89 -15.84
C ALA A 219 -16.89 -3.54 -16.17
N ASP A 220 -16.40 -3.36 -17.39
CA ASP A 220 -15.12 -3.91 -17.85
C ASP A 220 -13.92 -3.23 -17.19
N SER A 221 -13.98 -1.91 -17.02
CA SER A 221 -12.99 -1.15 -16.25
C SER A 221 -12.89 -1.66 -14.80
N GLN A 222 -14.03 -1.97 -14.19
CA GLN A 222 -14.08 -2.55 -12.85
C GLN A 222 -13.42 -3.94 -12.81
N VAL A 223 -13.65 -4.78 -13.82
CA VAL A 223 -13.01 -6.11 -13.94
C VAL A 223 -11.49 -5.99 -13.99
N VAL A 224 -10.96 -5.12 -14.83
CA VAL A 224 -9.50 -4.91 -14.95
C VAL A 224 -8.93 -4.35 -13.64
N SER A 225 -9.66 -3.44 -12.97
CA SER A 225 -9.27 -2.88 -11.66
C SER A 225 -9.22 -3.95 -10.57
N ASP A 226 -10.22 -4.83 -10.48
CA ASP A 226 -10.28 -5.87 -9.46
C ASP A 226 -9.26 -6.99 -9.72
N TYR A 227 -8.99 -7.32 -10.98
CA TYR A 227 -7.89 -8.21 -11.33
C TYR A 227 -6.53 -7.60 -10.95
N ARG A 228 -6.29 -6.32 -11.24
CA ARG A 228 -5.07 -5.64 -10.82
C ARG A 228 -4.89 -5.66 -9.30
N LYS A 229 -5.95 -5.41 -8.52
CA LYS A 229 -5.90 -5.54 -7.05
C LYS A 229 -5.54 -6.97 -6.62
N SER A 230 -6.03 -7.98 -7.34
CA SER A 230 -5.72 -9.39 -7.06
C SER A 230 -4.24 -9.70 -7.33
N LEU A 231 -3.66 -9.17 -8.41
CA LEU A 231 -2.21 -9.24 -8.69
C LEU A 231 -1.37 -8.56 -7.59
N ASP A 232 -1.80 -7.37 -7.15
CA ASP A 232 -1.13 -6.65 -6.07
C ASP A 232 -1.23 -7.44 -4.75
N GLN A 233 -2.38 -8.04 -4.41
CA GLN A 233 -2.53 -8.87 -3.21
C GLN A 233 -1.70 -10.14 -3.24
N ALA A 234 -1.41 -10.68 -4.43
CA ALA A 234 -0.57 -11.87 -4.59
C ALA A 234 0.93 -11.57 -4.37
N THR A 235 1.39 -10.33 -4.56
CA THR A 235 2.84 -9.99 -4.51
C THR A 235 3.22 -8.90 -3.51
N GLN A 236 2.29 -8.01 -3.16
CA GLN A 236 2.45 -6.87 -2.25
C GLN A 236 1.63 -7.08 -0.96
N TYR A 237 1.84 -8.23 -0.32
CA TYR A 237 1.18 -8.57 0.94
C TYR A 237 2.08 -8.28 2.14
N ILE A 238 1.47 -8.09 3.31
CA ILE A 238 2.18 -8.02 4.59
C ILE A 238 1.76 -9.24 5.40
N PRO A 239 2.69 -10.18 5.74
CA PRO A 239 2.39 -11.33 6.55
C PRO A 239 1.75 -10.93 7.89
N THR A 240 0.77 -11.71 8.36
CA THR A 240 0.05 -11.40 9.60
C THR A 240 0.98 -11.29 10.81
N TRP A 241 2.03 -12.12 10.88
CA TRP A 241 3.00 -12.04 11.96
C TRP A 241 3.75 -10.70 11.99
N VAL A 242 4.02 -10.09 10.82
CA VAL A 242 4.65 -8.76 10.74
C VAL A 242 3.70 -7.71 11.32
N LYS A 243 2.42 -7.77 10.96
CA LYS A 243 1.38 -6.85 11.49
C LYS A 243 1.33 -6.94 13.02
N VAL A 244 1.31 -8.17 13.56
CA VAL A 244 1.28 -8.42 15.00
C VAL A 244 2.56 -7.96 15.68
N ALA A 245 3.73 -8.29 15.13
CA ALA A 245 5.03 -7.92 15.69
C ALA A 245 5.20 -6.39 15.75
N VAL A 246 4.83 -5.67 14.69
CA VAL A 246 4.88 -4.20 14.66
C VAL A 246 3.89 -3.60 15.67
N ALA A 247 2.66 -4.12 15.73
CA ALA A 247 1.67 -3.65 16.70
C ALA A 247 2.15 -3.85 18.16
N LEU A 248 2.71 -5.01 18.47
CA LEU A 248 3.28 -5.31 19.80
C LEU A 248 4.48 -4.41 20.10
N ALA A 249 5.40 -4.23 19.15
CA ALA A 249 6.57 -3.37 19.33
C ALA A 249 6.18 -1.91 19.61
N LEU A 250 5.18 -1.38 18.88
CA LEU A 250 4.65 -0.03 19.11
C LEU A 250 3.91 0.08 20.46
N GLY A 251 3.11 -0.92 20.82
CA GLY A 251 2.41 -0.96 22.10
C GLY A 251 3.37 -1.02 23.30
N LEU A 252 4.37 -1.91 23.24
CA LEU A 252 5.40 -2.01 24.28
C LEU A 252 6.28 -0.77 24.33
N GLY A 253 6.64 -0.20 23.16
CA GLY A 253 7.43 1.03 23.06
C GLY A 253 6.74 2.21 23.73
N THR A 254 5.44 2.37 23.55
CA THR A 254 4.67 3.45 24.21
C THR A 254 4.52 3.20 25.72
N MET A 255 4.24 1.96 26.15
CA MET A 255 4.12 1.60 27.58
C MET A 255 5.42 1.75 28.37
N VAL A 256 6.58 1.54 27.75
CA VAL A 256 7.89 1.70 28.43
C VAL A 256 8.43 3.12 28.27
N GLY A 257 8.24 3.74 27.10
CA GLY A 257 8.79 5.04 26.76
C GLY A 257 8.10 6.22 27.44
N TRP A 258 6.81 6.12 27.78
CA TRP A 258 6.04 7.26 28.30
C TRP A 258 6.60 7.83 29.61
N LYS A 259 7.07 6.97 30.51
CA LYS A 259 7.54 7.36 31.85
C LYS A 259 8.70 8.36 31.79
N ARG A 260 9.62 8.18 30.84
CA ARG A 260 10.78 9.08 30.66
C ARG A 260 10.36 10.44 30.09
N ILE A 261 9.40 10.46 29.17
CA ILE A 261 8.90 11.68 28.52
C ILE A 261 8.07 12.51 29.51
N VAL A 262 7.15 11.90 30.25
CA VAL A 262 6.29 12.62 31.20
C VAL A 262 7.11 13.23 32.34
N VAL A 263 8.08 12.51 32.88
CA VAL A 263 8.92 13.03 33.97
C VAL A 263 9.84 14.16 33.50
N THR A 264 10.34 14.12 32.26
CA THR A 264 11.29 15.16 31.79
C THR A 264 10.61 16.40 31.22
N VAL A 265 9.45 16.24 30.59
CA VAL A 265 8.72 17.31 29.91
C VAL A 265 7.56 17.82 30.77
N GLY A 266 6.84 16.94 31.47
CA GLY A 266 5.69 17.32 32.30
C GLY A 266 6.07 18.05 33.58
N GLU A 267 7.18 17.69 34.23
CA GLU A 267 7.60 18.31 35.51
C GLU A 267 8.39 19.61 35.35
N ARG A 268 8.87 19.95 34.14
CA ARG A 268 9.67 21.17 33.90
C ARG A 268 8.90 22.31 33.23
N ILE A 269 7.70 22.04 32.72
CA ILE A 269 6.90 23.00 31.94
C ILE A 269 5.54 23.27 32.62
N GLY A 270 5.24 22.58 33.73
CA GLY A 270 4.08 22.81 34.60
C GLY A 270 4.45 23.63 35.83
#